data_AF-A0A7C4JEE7-F1
#
_entry.id   AF-A0A7C4JEE7-F1
#
_cell.length_a   1.000
_cell.length_b   1.000
_cell.length_c   1.000
_cell.angle_alpha   90.00
_cell.angle_beta   90.00
_cell.angle_gamma   90.00
#
_symmetry.space_group_name_H-M   'P 1'
#
loop_
_entity.id
_entity.type
_entity.pdbx_description
1 polymer ?
#
loop_
_entity_poly.entity_id
_entity_poly.type
_entity_poly.pdbx_seq_one_letter_code
_entity_poly.pdbx_strand_id
1 'polypeptide(L)'
;MRIPVAFYKSEKFGTLVEEPIPLWRPLFATGSEYEGVIPKIKKAYEILIDEAKNGSLQEALDRFLRSISAFAILDASFKECLAKELGGNISVNQIEEILLSTRYIAERLEYIKRDFRKKKENAVDYAESFGEIVSLLGFKKALRLLRKNGLKIGASTLRALYKVSMMPTWLKRRIGTDIPLTVAFELPNDVSEEVVSNIAGLKYEEAKKALKKLKKPVV
;
A
#
# COMPACT_ATOMS: atom_id res chain seq x y z
N MET A 1 10.04 4.07 -3.81
CA MET A 1 8.58 3.83 -4.00
C MET A 1 8.32 2.39 -3.65
N ARG A 2 7.13 2.09 -3.15
CA ARG A 2 6.82 0.75 -2.63
C ARG A 2 5.94 -0.01 -3.60
N ILE A 3 6.10 -1.31 -3.71
CA ILE A 3 5.27 -2.15 -4.60
C ILE A 3 4.35 -3.03 -3.76
N PRO A 4 3.08 -3.22 -4.15
CA PRO A 4 2.18 -4.14 -3.46
C PRO A 4 2.67 -5.57 -3.58
N VAL A 5 2.58 -6.36 -2.50
CA VAL A 5 3.00 -7.76 -2.46
C VAL A 5 1.94 -8.58 -1.73
N ALA A 6 1.65 -9.77 -2.26
CA ALA A 6 0.66 -10.69 -1.72
C ALA A 6 1.30 -11.99 -1.23
N PHE A 7 0.60 -12.64 -0.29
CA PHE A 7 1.00 -13.87 0.36
C PHE A 7 -0.04 -14.94 0.06
N TYR A 8 0.38 -16.07 -0.51
CA TYR A 8 -0.50 -17.17 -0.86
C TYR A 8 -0.09 -18.42 -0.10
N LYS A 9 -1.07 -19.16 0.44
CA LYS A 9 -0.77 -20.45 1.05
C LYS A 9 -0.85 -21.54 -0.02
N SER A 10 0.26 -22.22 -0.23
CA SER A 10 0.35 -23.46 -1.00
C SER A 10 0.44 -24.65 -0.07
N GLU A 11 -0.32 -25.70 -0.37
CA GLU A 11 -0.19 -27.00 0.33
C GLU A 11 1.18 -27.64 0.08
N LYS A 12 1.75 -27.42 -1.12
CA LYS A 12 3.00 -28.05 -1.55
C LYS A 12 4.24 -27.24 -1.18
N PHE A 13 4.13 -25.92 -1.23
CA PHE A 13 5.29 -25.02 -1.15
C PHE A 13 5.27 -24.08 0.06
N GLY A 14 4.30 -24.24 0.97
CA GLY A 14 4.14 -23.35 2.12
C GLY A 14 3.64 -21.96 1.70
N THR A 15 4.01 -20.93 2.45
CA THR A 15 3.66 -19.55 2.09
C THR A 15 4.51 -19.03 0.92
N LEU A 16 3.83 -18.69 -0.18
CA LEU A 16 4.39 -18.03 -1.34
C LEU A 16 4.28 -16.51 -1.17
N VAL A 17 5.31 -15.78 -1.57
CA VAL A 17 5.35 -14.32 -1.61
C VAL A 17 5.53 -13.91 -3.06
N GLU A 18 4.54 -13.21 -3.63
CA GLU A 18 4.44 -13.01 -5.07
C GLU A 18 3.87 -11.62 -5.44
N GLU A 19 3.95 -11.30 -6.72
CA GLU A 19 3.28 -10.13 -7.28
C GLU A 19 1.76 -10.32 -7.26
N PRO A 20 0.99 -9.34 -6.76
CA PRO A 20 -0.45 -9.38 -6.89
C PRO A 20 -0.83 -9.10 -8.35
N ILE A 21 -1.69 -9.95 -8.92
CA ILE A 21 -2.19 -9.81 -10.29
C ILE A 21 -3.50 -9.00 -10.27
N PRO A 22 -3.49 -7.72 -10.68
CA PRO A 22 -4.72 -6.93 -10.73
C PRO A 22 -5.50 -7.29 -12.01
N LEU A 23 -6.72 -7.81 -11.85
CA LEU A 23 -7.58 -8.12 -12.99
C LEU A 23 -7.96 -6.85 -13.75
N TRP A 24 -7.78 -6.87 -15.07
CA TRP A 24 -8.17 -5.79 -15.99
C TRP A 24 -7.54 -4.43 -15.70
N ARG A 25 -6.32 -4.43 -15.14
CA ARG A 25 -5.58 -3.21 -14.81
C ARG A 25 -4.09 -3.36 -15.12
N PRO A 26 -3.36 -2.25 -15.27
CA PRO A 26 -1.91 -2.28 -15.37
C PRO A 26 -1.27 -2.96 -14.15
N LEU A 27 -0.15 -3.64 -14.38
CA LEU A 27 0.69 -4.17 -13.31
C LEU A 27 1.23 -3.03 -12.42
N PHE A 28 1.37 -3.31 -11.13
CA PHE A 28 1.85 -2.31 -10.18
C PHE A 28 3.33 -1.96 -10.36
N ALA A 29 4.11 -2.88 -10.93
CA ALA A 29 5.53 -2.74 -11.19
C ALA A 29 5.95 -3.67 -12.33
N THR A 30 7.16 -3.49 -12.85
CA THR A 30 7.73 -4.41 -13.85
C THR A 30 8.20 -5.72 -13.20
N GLY A 31 8.33 -6.78 -14.00
CA GLY A 31 8.91 -8.05 -13.53
C GLY A 31 10.29 -7.86 -12.89
N SER A 32 11.15 -7.03 -13.49
CA SER A 32 12.47 -6.69 -12.94
C SER A 32 12.42 -6.00 -11.57
N GLU A 33 11.40 -5.17 -11.32
CA GLU A 33 11.21 -4.54 -10.00
C GLU A 33 10.81 -5.59 -8.95
N TYR A 34 9.94 -6.54 -9.32
CA TYR A 34 9.57 -7.64 -8.43
C TYR A 34 10.71 -8.63 -8.18
N GLU A 35 11.50 -8.98 -9.19
CA GLU A 35 12.70 -9.82 -9.05
C GLU A 35 13.69 -9.23 -8.03
N GLY A 36 13.81 -7.91 -7.96
CA GLY A 36 14.67 -7.22 -6.99
C GLY A 36 14.11 -7.11 -5.57
N VAL A 37 12.80 -7.34 -5.38
CA VAL A 37 12.08 -7.10 -4.10
C VAL A 37 11.60 -8.40 -3.46
N ILE A 38 10.98 -9.31 -4.21
CA ILE A 38 10.38 -10.54 -3.69
C ILE A 38 11.39 -11.38 -2.88
N PRO A 39 12.63 -11.62 -3.34
CA PRO A 39 13.59 -12.40 -2.55
C PRO A 39 13.93 -11.76 -1.20
N LYS A 40 13.95 -10.42 -1.12
CA LYS A 40 14.21 -9.70 0.12
C LYS A 40 13.06 -9.86 1.11
N ILE A 41 11.82 -9.81 0.63
CA ILE A 41 10.63 -10.02 1.46
C ILE A 41 10.57 -11.48 1.94
N LYS A 42 10.86 -12.45 1.06
CA LYS A 42 10.92 -13.88 1.43
C LYS A 42 11.90 -14.10 2.58
N LYS A 43 13.13 -13.61 2.44
CA LYS A 43 14.14 -13.69 3.49
C LYS A 43 13.70 -13.00 4.79
N ALA A 44 13.13 -11.80 4.70
CA ALA A 44 12.63 -11.08 5.88
C ALA A 44 11.47 -11.83 6.56
N TYR A 45 10.61 -12.49 5.78
CA TYR A 45 9.49 -13.28 6.27
C TYR A 45 9.95 -14.57 6.94
N GLU A 46 10.95 -15.27 6.40
CA GLU A 46 11.58 -16.42 7.06
C GLU A 46 12.12 -16.04 8.44
N ILE A 47 12.86 -14.93 8.52
CA ILE A 47 13.36 -14.38 9.79
C ILE A 47 12.20 -14.04 10.74
N LEU A 48 11.12 -13.44 10.25
CA LEU A 48 9.91 -13.16 11.05
C LEU A 48 9.35 -14.45 11.66
N ILE A 49 9.21 -15.52 10.88
CA ILE A 49 8.66 -16.79 11.38
C ILE A 49 9.56 -17.38 12.46
N ASP A 50 10.87 -17.40 12.24
CA ASP A 50 11.82 -17.96 13.20
C ASP A 50 11.85 -17.16 14.50
N GLU A 51 11.87 -15.83 14.42
CA GLU A 51 11.83 -14.96 15.59
C GLU A 51 10.48 -15.03 16.33
N ALA A 52 9.37 -15.15 15.61
CA ALA A 52 8.04 -15.26 16.21
C ALA A 52 7.82 -16.61 16.93
N LYS A 53 8.43 -17.70 16.44
CA LYS A 53 8.36 -19.03 17.09
C LYS A 53 9.22 -19.11 18.35
N ASN A 54 10.32 -18.37 18.40
CA ASN A 54 11.31 -18.45 19.47
C ASN A 54 11.33 -17.22 20.40
N GLY A 55 10.44 -16.25 20.19
CA GLY A 55 10.49 -14.97 20.87
C GLY A 55 9.18 -14.17 20.80
N SER A 56 9.30 -12.84 20.88
CA SER A 56 8.15 -11.94 20.85
C SER A 56 7.67 -11.69 19.41
N LEU A 57 6.45 -12.14 19.10
CA LEU A 57 5.81 -11.85 17.82
C LEU A 57 5.70 -10.34 17.55
N GLN A 58 5.50 -9.51 18.59
CA GLN A 58 5.41 -8.07 18.43
C GLN A 58 6.74 -7.47 17.94
N GLU A 59 7.86 -7.88 18.52
CA GLU A 59 9.20 -7.39 18.15
C GLU A 59 9.58 -7.90 16.75
N ALA A 60 9.28 -9.16 16.46
CA ALA A 60 9.52 -9.76 15.16
C ALA A 60 8.73 -9.03 14.06
N LEU A 61 7.44 -8.74 14.30
CA LEU A 61 6.62 -7.94 13.39
C LEU A 61 7.15 -6.52 13.21
N ASP A 62 7.60 -5.86 14.29
CA ASP A 62 8.18 -4.52 14.21
C ASP A 62 9.43 -4.48 13.32
N ARG A 63 10.37 -5.42 13.53
CA ARG A 63 11.58 -5.57 12.71
C ARG A 63 11.25 -5.89 11.27
N PHE A 64 10.35 -6.84 11.03
CA PHE A 64 9.92 -7.23 9.70
C PHE A 64 9.34 -6.05 8.93
N LEU A 65 8.33 -5.36 9.50
CA LEU A 65 7.68 -4.22 8.85
C LEU A 65 8.69 -3.12 8.53
N ARG A 66 9.59 -2.78 9.46
CA ARG A 66 10.67 -1.81 9.22
C ARG A 66 11.57 -2.22 8.06
N SER A 67 11.98 -3.49 8.01
CA SER A 67 12.91 -3.98 7.00
C SER A 67 12.37 -3.89 5.57
N ILE A 68 11.06 -4.09 5.38
CA ILE A 68 10.41 -4.06 4.07
C ILE A 68 9.76 -2.71 3.74
N SER A 69 9.59 -1.85 4.75
CA SER A 69 8.83 -0.60 4.64
C SER A 69 9.32 0.34 3.55
N ALA A 70 10.58 0.25 3.15
CA ALA A 70 11.15 1.11 2.10
C ALA A 70 10.70 0.71 0.68
N PHE A 71 10.24 -0.52 0.48
CA PHE A 71 10.02 -1.07 -0.86
C PHE A 71 8.74 -1.91 -1.04
N ALA A 72 8.02 -2.28 0.02
CA ALA A 72 6.83 -3.12 -0.07
C ALA A 72 5.59 -2.48 0.58
N ILE A 73 4.41 -2.83 0.06
CA ILE A 73 3.11 -2.66 0.72
C ILE A 73 2.47 -4.04 0.82
N LEU A 74 2.22 -4.50 2.05
CA LEU A 74 1.60 -5.79 2.30
C LEU A 74 0.08 -5.68 2.27
N ASP A 75 -0.58 -6.66 1.68
CA ASP A 75 -2.03 -6.80 1.76
C ASP A 75 -2.48 -7.65 2.96
N ALA A 76 -3.79 -7.84 3.08
CA ALA A 76 -4.40 -8.57 4.18
C ALA A 76 -3.99 -10.07 4.24
N SER A 77 -3.59 -10.66 3.11
CA SER A 77 -3.23 -12.08 3.02
C SER A 77 -1.99 -12.43 3.82
N PHE A 78 -1.12 -11.44 4.09
CA PHE A 78 0.03 -11.58 4.98
C PHE A 78 -0.36 -12.13 6.36
N LYS A 79 -1.40 -11.56 6.99
CA LYS A 79 -1.83 -11.97 8.33
C LYS A 79 -2.44 -13.37 8.32
N GLU A 80 -3.12 -13.73 7.24
CA GLU A 80 -3.72 -15.05 7.07
C GLU A 80 -2.64 -16.13 6.93
N CYS A 81 -1.60 -15.86 6.14
CA CYS A 81 -0.46 -16.75 6.01
C CYS A 81 0.32 -16.87 7.32
N LEU A 82 0.59 -15.75 8.00
CA LEU A 82 1.30 -15.75 9.27
C LEU A 82 0.56 -16.55 10.36
N ALA A 83 -0.76 -16.42 10.46
CA ALA A 83 -1.57 -17.21 11.40
C ALA A 83 -1.41 -18.72 11.17
N LYS A 84 -1.40 -19.14 9.91
CA LYS A 84 -1.23 -20.54 9.53
C LYS A 84 0.19 -21.04 9.82
N GLU A 85 1.22 -20.25 9.52
CA GLU A 85 2.63 -20.64 9.74
C GLU A 85 3.02 -20.72 11.22
N LEU A 86 2.35 -19.95 12.08
CA LEU A 86 2.49 -20.03 13.54
C LEU A 86 1.66 -21.17 14.17
N GLY A 87 1.21 -22.12 13.35
CA GLY A 87 0.56 -23.36 13.79
C GLY A 87 -0.88 -23.18 14.25
N GLY A 88 -1.56 -22.09 13.87
CA GLY A 88 -2.94 -21.83 14.28
C GLY A 88 -3.15 -21.49 15.76
N ASN A 89 -2.07 -21.45 16.55
CA ASN A 89 -2.09 -21.05 17.97
C ASN A 89 -2.47 -19.57 18.14
N ILE A 90 -2.35 -18.80 17.07
CA ILE A 90 -2.73 -17.39 17.03
C ILE A 90 -3.69 -17.14 15.88
N SER A 91 -4.80 -16.49 16.19
CA SER A 91 -5.80 -16.10 15.20
C SER A 91 -5.34 -14.87 14.39
N VAL A 92 -5.91 -14.70 13.20
CA VAL A 92 -5.68 -13.50 12.36
C VAL A 92 -6.01 -12.21 13.11
N ASN A 93 -7.02 -12.23 13.98
CA ASN A 93 -7.39 -11.06 14.80
C ASN A 93 -6.33 -10.75 15.85
N GLN A 94 -5.77 -11.76 16.52
CA GLN A 94 -4.68 -11.55 17.48
C GLN A 94 -3.41 -11.04 16.77
N ILE A 95 -3.08 -11.55 15.59
CA ILE A 95 -1.99 -11.00 14.77
C ILE A 95 -2.26 -9.53 14.44
N GLU A 96 -3.49 -9.19 14.05
CA GLU A 96 -3.86 -7.81 13.77
C GLU A 96 -3.70 -6.90 15.00
N GLU A 97 -4.14 -7.35 16.18
CA GLU A 97 -3.99 -6.60 17.44
C GLU A 97 -2.52 -6.37 17.78
N ILE A 98 -1.67 -7.39 17.65
CA ILE A 98 -0.23 -7.28 17.88
C ILE A 98 0.43 -6.38 16.83
N LEU A 99 0.03 -6.51 15.57
CA LEU A 99 0.52 -5.65 14.49
C LEU A 99 0.20 -4.17 14.79
N LEU A 100 -1.00 -3.89 15.28
CA LEU A 100 -1.43 -2.54 15.68
C LEU A 100 -0.70 -2.01 16.92
N SER A 101 -0.10 -2.88 17.75
CA SER A 101 0.71 -2.48 18.91
C SER A 101 2.21 -2.32 18.58
N THR A 102 2.64 -2.61 17.34
CA THR A 102 4.03 -2.38 16.92
C THR A 102 4.39 -0.90 16.96
N ARG A 103 5.65 -0.61 17.28
CA ARG A 103 6.20 0.75 17.27
C ARG A 103 6.18 1.31 15.84
N TYR A 104 6.39 0.47 14.84
CA TYR A 104 6.30 0.82 13.43
C TYR A 104 4.94 1.42 13.06
N ILE A 105 3.82 0.78 13.44
CA ILE A 105 2.49 1.32 13.14
C ILE A 105 2.24 2.63 13.89
N ALA A 106 2.68 2.74 15.15
CA ALA A 106 2.58 3.98 15.91
C ALA A 106 3.33 5.13 15.21
N GLU A 107 4.58 4.90 14.79
CA GLU A 107 5.40 5.86 14.04
C GLU A 107 4.76 6.22 12.69
N ARG A 108 4.14 5.27 11.99
CA ARG A 108 3.46 5.52 10.72
C ARG A 108 2.23 6.41 10.91
N LEU A 109 1.46 6.20 11.98
CA LEU A 109 0.32 7.05 12.33
C LEU A 109 0.76 8.45 12.75
N GLU A 110 1.85 8.57 13.51
CA GLU A 110 2.49 9.85 13.86
C GLU A 110 2.93 10.63 12.61
N TYR A 111 3.61 9.97 11.68
CA TYR A 111 4.02 10.53 10.39
C TYR A 111 2.81 11.09 9.62
N ILE A 112 1.78 10.27 9.46
CA ILE A 112 0.53 10.67 8.78
C ILE A 112 -0.10 11.89 9.46
N LYS A 113 -0.10 11.93 10.79
CA LYS A 113 -0.68 13.02 11.59
C LYS A 113 0.10 14.31 11.48
N ARG A 114 1.42 14.24 11.58
CA ARG A 114 2.31 15.41 11.45
C ARG A 114 2.12 16.10 10.10
N ASP A 115 1.98 15.30 9.04
CA ASP A 115 1.92 15.81 7.68
C ASP A 115 0.48 16.01 7.21
N PHE A 116 -0.53 15.65 8.00
CA PHE A 116 -1.94 15.82 7.66
C PHE A 116 -2.28 17.27 7.28
N ARG A 117 -2.97 17.46 6.14
CA ARG A 117 -3.36 18.78 5.57
C ARG A 117 -2.23 19.78 5.24
N LYS A 118 -0.95 19.43 5.42
CA LYS A 118 0.20 20.25 4.99
C LYS A 118 0.54 20.03 3.51
N LYS A 119 1.35 20.91 2.90
CA LYS A 119 2.02 20.61 1.62
C LYS A 119 2.91 19.39 1.82
N LYS A 120 2.88 18.43 0.89
CA LYS A 120 3.66 17.19 1.01
C LYS A 120 4.99 17.38 0.31
N GLU A 121 6.08 17.13 1.03
CA GLU A 121 7.40 17.01 0.42
C GLU A 121 7.43 15.80 -0.52
N ASN A 122 6.90 14.67 -0.07
CA ASN A 122 6.74 13.47 -0.88
C ASN A 122 5.26 13.04 -0.92
N ALA A 123 4.57 13.42 -2.00
CA ALA A 123 3.15 13.12 -2.18
C ALA A 123 2.87 11.61 -2.28
N VAL A 124 3.79 10.85 -2.87
CA VAL A 124 3.65 9.40 -3.05
C VAL A 124 3.83 8.67 -1.73
N ASP A 125 4.91 8.94 -0.98
CA ASP A 125 5.11 8.29 0.32
C ASP A 125 3.96 8.61 1.29
N TYR A 126 3.44 9.84 1.26
CA TYR A 126 2.23 10.19 1.99
C TYR A 126 1.03 9.30 1.60
N ALA A 127 0.75 9.15 0.30
CA ALA A 127 -0.34 8.28 -0.17
C ALA A 127 -0.11 6.81 0.18
N GLU A 128 1.10 6.31 -0.01
CA GLU A 128 1.48 4.94 0.34
C GLU A 128 1.33 4.70 1.85
N SER A 129 1.59 5.69 2.71
CA SER A 129 1.43 5.55 4.17
C SER A 129 0.00 5.21 4.56
N PHE A 130 -0.98 5.89 3.94
CA PHE A 130 -2.39 5.51 4.08
C PHE A 130 -2.68 4.17 3.40
N GLY A 131 -2.08 3.96 2.24
CA GLY A 131 -2.18 2.75 1.42
C GLY A 131 -1.91 1.48 2.21
N GLU A 132 -0.78 1.47 2.92
CA GLU A 132 -0.32 0.39 3.78
C GLU A 132 -1.30 0.04 4.89
N ILE A 133 -1.78 1.05 5.64
CA ILE A 133 -2.77 0.83 6.70
C ILE A 133 -4.07 0.24 6.12
N VAL A 134 -4.51 0.72 4.96
CA VAL A 134 -5.72 0.20 4.30
C VAL A 134 -5.50 -1.21 3.76
N SER A 135 -4.34 -1.50 3.18
CA SER A 135 -4.01 -2.79 2.59
C SER A 135 -3.91 -3.88 3.66
N LEU A 136 -3.25 -3.57 4.79
CA LEU A 136 -3.09 -4.49 5.92
C LEU A 136 -4.40 -4.75 6.69
N LEU A 137 -5.23 -3.73 6.92
CA LEU A 137 -6.39 -3.84 7.84
C LEU A 137 -7.73 -3.95 7.12
N GLY A 138 -7.77 -3.59 5.84
CA GLY A 138 -9.00 -3.33 5.11
C GLY A 138 -9.59 -1.95 5.40
N PHE A 139 -10.35 -1.45 4.41
CA PHE A 139 -10.81 -0.06 4.38
C PHE A 139 -11.61 0.39 5.61
N LYS A 140 -12.59 -0.40 6.06
CA LYS A 140 -13.47 -0.04 7.19
C LYS A 140 -12.68 0.07 8.51
N LYS A 141 -11.77 -0.86 8.77
CA LYS A 141 -10.94 -0.88 9.98
C LYS A 141 -9.91 0.24 9.95
N ALA A 142 -9.23 0.44 8.82
CA ALA A 142 -8.29 1.54 8.62
C ALA A 142 -8.94 2.92 8.87
N LEU A 143 -10.13 3.17 8.30
CA LEU A 143 -10.85 4.43 8.52
C LEU A 143 -11.18 4.65 10.02
N ARG A 144 -11.56 3.59 10.73
CA ARG A 144 -11.84 3.64 12.18
C ARG A 144 -10.57 3.93 12.98
N LEU A 145 -9.47 3.24 12.67
CA LEU A 145 -8.17 3.43 13.31
C LEU A 145 -7.67 4.86 13.15
N LEU A 146 -7.68 5.38 11.92
CA LEU A 146 -7.25 6.75 11.63
C LEU A 146 -8.06 7.76 12.45
N ARG A 147 -9.40 7.62 12.49
CA ARG A 147 -10.28 8.50 13.29
C ARG A 147 -10.01 8.41 14.79
N LYS A 148 -9.81 7.20 15.32
CA LYS A 148 -9.45 6.98 16.73
C LYS A 148 -8.15 7.70 17.10
N ASN A 149 -7.23 7.84 16.15
CA ASN A 149 -5.96 8.57 16.31
C ASN A 149 -6.05 10.06 15.94
N GLY A 150 -7.25 10.64 15.88
CA GLY A 150 -7.47 12.07 15.65
C GLY A 150 -7.41 12.51 14.18
N LEU A 151 -7.25 11.59 13.23
CA LEU A 151 -7.22 11.90 11.79
C LEU A 151 -8.64 11.96 11.24
N LYS A 152 -9.19 13.17 11.13
CA LYS A 152 -10.51 13.44 10.53
C LYS A 152 -10.45 13.38 8.99
N ILE A 153 -10.16 12.20 8.44
CA ILE A 153 -10.14 11.94 7.00
C ILE A 153 -11.50 11.44 6.49
N GLY A 154 -11.91 11.95 5.33
CA GLY A 154 -13.12 11.50 4.62
C GLY A 154 -12.91 10.16 3.91
N ALA A 155 -13.98 9.38 3.75
CA ALA A 155 -13.90 8.08 3.07
C ALA A 155 -13.46 8.21 1.61
N SER A 156 -13.91 9.24 0.89
CA SER A 156 -13.49 9.52 -0.49
C SER A 156 -11.99 9.82 -0.59
N THR A 157 -11.47 10.69 0.28
CA THR A 157 -10.03 11.00 0.35
C THR A 157 -9.21 9.76 0.67
N LEU A 158 -9.64 8.94 1.63
CA LEU A 158 -8.93 7.69 1.97
C LEU A 158 -8.90 6.72 0.78
N ARG A 159 -10.02 6.59 0.03
CA ARG A 159 -10.05 5.78 -1.19
C ARG A 159 -9.11 6.32 -2.26
N ALA A 160 -9.05 7.63 -2.43
CA ALA A 160 -8.18 8.25 -3.41
C ALA A 160 -6.69 8.07 -3.06
N LEU A 161 -6.31 8.22 -1.79
CA LEU A 161 -4.95 7.94 -1.31
C LEU A 161 -4.59 6.46 -1.47
N TYR A 162 -5.50 5.56 -1.09
CA TYR A 162 -5.32 4.12 -1.30
C TYR A 162 -5.14 3.80 -2.79
N LYS A 163 -5.96 4.39 -3.67
CA LYS A 163 -5.80 4.22 -5.12
C LYS A 163 -4.41 4.65 -5.58
N VAL A 164 -3.95 5.84 -5.18
CA VAL A 164 -2.62 6.34 -5.54
C VAL A 164 -1.51 5.42 -5.04
N SER A 165 -1.63 4.87 -3.83
CA SER A 165 -0.64 3.92 -3.30
C SER A 165 -0.51 2.66 -4.16
N MET A 166 -1.62 2.26 -4.79
CA MET A 166 -1.76 1.08 -5.63
C MET A 166 -1.65 1.42 -7.13
N MET A 167 -1.09 2.58 -7.49
CA MET A 167 -0.80 2.90 -8.89
C MET A 167 0.52 2.25 -9.34
N PRO A 168 0.69 2.01 -10.67
CA PRO A 168 1.94 1.56 -11.23
C PRO A 168 3.13 2.45 -10.86
N THR A 169 4.31 1.86 -10.69
CA THR A 169 5.55 2.59 -10.35
C THR A 169 5.85 3.71 -11.34
N TRP A 170 5.71 3.49 -12.64
CA TRP A 170 5.92 4.51 -13.68
C TRP A 170 5.03 5.74 -13.46
N LEU A 171 3.76 5.55 -13.08
CA LEU A 171 2.81 6.63 -12.82
C LEU A 171 3.16 7.33 -11.50
N LYS A 172 3.52 6.57 -10.46
CA LYS A 172 3.92 7.15 -9.18
C LYS A 172 5.14 8.07 -9.31
N ARG A 173 6.09 7.79 -10.21
CA ARG A 173 7.25 8.68 -10.48
C ARG A 173 6.84 10.07 -11.01
N ARG A 174 5.66 10.19 -11.63
CA ARG A 174 5.11 11.44 -12.16
C ARG A 174 4.39 12.26 -11.08
N ILE A 175 3.88 11.60 -10.03
CA ILE A 175 3.11 12.24 -8.97
C ILE A 175 4.02 13.08 -8.07
N GLY A 176 3.71 14.37 -7.95
CA GLY A 176 4.53 15.35 -7.22
C GLY A 176 5.62 16.00 -8.08
N THR A 177 5.89 15.46 -9.28
CA THR A 177 6.82 16.03 -10.26
C THR A 177 6.05 16.91 -11.24
N ASP A 178 5.22 16.30 -12.08
CA ASP A 178 4.42 16.96 -13.13
C ASP A 178 2.92 16.64 -13.02
N ILE A 179 2.54 15.70 -12.14
CA ILE A 179 1.15 15.40 -11.82
C ILE A 179 0.89 15.73 -10.35
N PRO A 180 0.05 16.73 -10.05
CA PRO A 180 -0.36 16.98 -8.68
C PRO A 180 -1.11 15.78 -8.08
N LEU A 181 -0.91 15.51 -6.78
CA LEU A 181 -1.61 14.42 -6.08
C LEU A 181 -3.13 14.48 -6.24
N THR A 182 -3.70 15.69 -6.21
CA THR A 182 -5.14 15.91 -6.40
C THR A 182 -5.61 15.56 -7.81
N VAL A 183 -4.75 15.69 -8.82
CA VAL A 183 -5.04 15.24 -10.20
C VAL A 183 -4.97 13.72 -10.27
N ALA A 184 -3.98 13.09 -9.61
CA ALA A 184 -3.89 11.64 -9.52
C ALA A 184 -5.14 11.00 -8.85
N PHE A 185 -5.82 11.73 -7.95
CA PHE A 185 -7.10 11.30 -7.37
C PHE A 185 -8.21 11.14 -8.41
N GLU A 186 -8.16 11.84 -9.53
CA GLU A 186 -9.19 11.82 -10.58
C GLU A 186 -8.93 10.79 -11.69
N LEU A 187 -7.70 10.26 -11.76
CA LEU A 187 -7.31 9.28 -12.77
C LEU A 187 -8.14 7.98 -12.69
N PRO A 188 -8.51 7.38 -13.82
CA PRO A 188 -9.11 6.05 -13.83
C PRO A 188 -8.11 4.98 -13.35
N ASN A 189 -8.60 3.79 -12.98
CA ASN A 189 -7.74 2.72 -12.45
C ASN A 189 -6.91 2.04 -13.56
N ASP A 190 -7.43 2.08 -14.78
CA ASP A 190 -6.92 1.51 -16.03
C ASP A 190 -6.26 2.59 -16.90
N VAL A 191 -5.68 3.61 -16.27
CA VAL A 191 -5.08 4.75 -16.97
C VAL A 191 -3.89 4.31 -17.85
N SER A 192 -3.86 4.76 -19.10
CA SER A 192 -2.74 4.57 -20.02
C SER A 192 -1.69 5.68 -19.90
N GLU A 193 -0.47 5.42 -20.39
CA GLU A 193 0.60 6.42 -20.42
C GLU A 193 0.25 7.64 -21.29
N GLU A 194 -0.55 7.46 -22.34
CA GLU A 194 -1.02 8.54 -23.21
C GLU A 194 -1.93 9.51 -22.43
N VAL A 195 -2.90 8.98 -21.68
CA VAL A 195 -3.80 9.80 -20.83
C VAL A 195 -2.98 10.60 -19.82
N VAL A 196 -1.95 9.98 -19.24
CA VAL A 196 -1.06 10.61 -18.27
C VAL A 196 -0.24 11.73 -18.92
N SER A 197 0.30 11.49 -20.11
CA SER A 197 1.07 12.48 -20.87
C SER A 197 0.22 13.69 -21.25
N ASN A 198 -1.06 13.49 -21.58
CA ASN A 198 -2.00 14.55 -21.92
C ASN A 198 -2.37 15.47 -20.75
N ILE A 199 -2.17 15.02 -19.50
CA ILE A 199 -2.49 15.82 -18.30
C ILE A 199 -1.26 16.32 -17.55
N ALA A 200 -0.07 15.92 -17.98
CA ALA A 200 1.19 16.32 -17.37
C ALA A 200 1.36 17.85 -17.42
N GLY A 201 1.72 18.45 -16.28
CA GLY A 201 1.92 19.90 -16.15
C GLY A 201 0.63 20.72 -16.09
N LEU A 202 -0.55 20.13 -16.30
CA LEU A 202 -1.82 20.84 -16.21
C LEU A 202 -2.18 21.18 -14.76
N LYS A 203 -2.85 22.33 -14.58
CA LYS A 203 -3.47 22.65 -13.29
C LYS A 203 -4.68 21.74 -13.06
N TYR A 204 -5.11 21.64 -11.80
CA TYR A 204 -6.19 20.73 -11.40
C TYR A 204 -7.46 20.86 -12.24
N GLU A 205 -7.96 22.09 -12.45
CA GLU A 205 -9.19 22.31 -13.23
C GLU A 205 -9.04 21.96 -14.72
N GLU A 206 -7.85 22.15 -15.29
CA GLU A 206 -7.54 21.82 -16.68
C GLU A 206 -7.45 20.31 -16.85
N ALA A 207 -6.70 19.65 -15.98
CA ALA A 207 -6.58 18.19 -15.96
C ALA A 207 -7.95 17.52 -15.75
N LYS A 208 -8.78 18.05 -14.85
CA LYS A 208 -10.13 17.55 -14.62
C LYS A 208 -11.02 17.68 -15.87
N LYS A 209 -10.93 18.80 -16.59
CA LYS A 209 -11.64 18.98 -17.86
C LYS A 209 -11.15 18.00 -18.93
N ALA A 210 -9.84 17.80 -19.04
CA ALA A 210 -9.25 16.84 -19.97
C ALA A 210 -9.72 15.40 -19.68
N LEU A 211 -9.64 14.96 -18.41
CA LEU A 211 -10.12 13.65 -17.98
C LEU A 211 -11.62 13.46 -18.20
N LYS A 212 -12.44 14.51 -18.05
CA LYS A 212 -13.87 14.44 -18.33
C LYS A 212 -14.17 14.24 -19.82
N LYS A 213 -13.36 14.82 -20.72
CA LYS A 213 -13.50 14.62 -22.17
C LYS A 213 -13.20 13.17 -22.57
N LEU A 214 -12.21 12.55 -21.94
CA LEU A 214 -11.82 11.16 -22.16
C LEU A 214 -12.84 10.15 -21.64
N LYS A 215 -13.65 10.52 -20.63
CA LYS A 215 -14.73 9.69 -20.09
C LYS A 215 -16.01 9.67 -20.93
N LYS A 216 -16.12 10.49 -21.99
CA LYS A 216 -17.27 10.42 -22.89
C LYS A 216 -17.08 9.22 -23.82
N PRO A 217 -18.04 8.29 -23.90
CA PRO A 217 -17.98 7.25 -24.93
C PRO A 217 -17.94 7.94 -26.29
N VAL A 218 -17.04 7.48 -27.15
CA VAL A 218 -17.17 7.71 -28.60
C VAL A 218 -18.48 7.05 -28.99
N VAL A 219 -19.47 7.88 -29.34
CA VAL A 219 -20.79 7.45 -29.82
C VAL A 219 -20.64 6.89 -31.22
#